data_AF-U5BP07-F1
#
_entry.id   AF-U5BP07-F1
#
_cell.length_a   1.000
_cell.length_b   1.000
_cell.length_c   1.000
_cell.angle_alpha   90.00
_cell.angle_beta   90.00
_cell.angle_gamma   90.00
#
_symmetry.space_group_name_H-M   'P 1'
#
loop_
_entity.id
_entity.type
_entity.pdbx_description
1 polymer ?
#
loop_
_entity_poly.entity_id
_entity_poly.type
_entity_poly.pdbx_seq_one_letter_code
_entity_poly.pdbx_strand_id
1 'polypeptide(L)'
;MNGCLKIKFSLFIVLILMGLSLELSAQSVYTARGFWEESNKPTYKQIKLKQVLGEPISDDEIGYLNDFEVFLASYYEKMSPEERAKYEKMRVEWDREITAPQKTIIQPEEFEWRGIDRAVNIGYGIYYGASLVSAFEIDNAGAIGIPLVTGGLWALGPILNPKKYDNIDRSVVRAANAGKFLGLIYGGSLGLIAVGNSSDEGRAAFIMSSVGSIAFGEVAFQMQKNRKYSDGHIEIMRHHGILGAFGGLSVVAAAQGETGRPFGIGALVGSTVGLALGNMASKKYEYTRGDARYATNMSSVGVGIGFAISSQIAINGDGGEGLILIPAGFGVLGTIIGQRNAQGVNLTGRQGSTINYASGGAALLGLGIAAIVQSDSPAVILGLASGFALVTQEYLFAKYRNENLNLNLSRSSAVKGINYDLTFRPENYIVNQKLQAGATLFSNYSLLSNPIINLNFKF
;
A
#
# COMPACT_ATOMS: atom_id res chain seq x y z
N MET A 1 23.77 -28.09 14.78
CA MET A 1 22.80 -26.97 14.74
C MET A 1 22.99 -26.00 13.57
N ASN A 2 24.17 -25.86 12.95
CA ASN A 2 24.41 -24.90 11.83
C ASN A 2 23.73 -25.22 10.49
N GLY A 3 23.19 -26.44 10.30
CA GLY A 3 22.55 -26.87 9.05
C GLY A 3 21.13 -26.35 8.85
N CYS A 4 20.33 -26.26 9.93
CA CYS A 4 18.92 -25.86 9.83
C CYS A 4 18.76 -24.35 9.59
N LEU A 5 19.68 -23.53 10.12
CA LEU A 5 19.69 -22.07 9.90
C LEU A 5 19.97 -21.71 8.43
N LYS A 6 20.88 -22.44 7.76
CA LYS A 6 21.20 -22.21 6.35
C LYS A 6 20.01 -22.51 5.42
N ILE A 7 19.22 -23.54 5.73
CA ILE A 7 18.06 -23.91 4.90
C ILE A 7 16.93 -22.87 5.01
N LYS A 8 16.66 -22.36 6.22
CA LYS A 8 15.63 -21.32 6.44
C LYS A 8 16.01 -19.98 5.80
N PHE A 9 17.28 -19.60 5.86
CA PHE A 9 17.79 -18.38 5.22
C PHE A 9 17.76 -18.47 3.69
N SER A 10 18.13 -19.62 3.11
CA SER A 10 18.04 -19.86 1.67
C SER A 10 16.60 -19.83 1.17
N LEU A 11 15.62 -20.39 1.90
CA LEU A 11 14.22 -20.39 1.47
C LEU A 11 13.63 -18.96 1.43
N PHE A 12 14.02 -18.11 2.39
CA PHE A 12 13.61 -16.71 2.43
C PHE A 12 14.27 -15.87 1.32
N ILE A 13 15.55 -16.09 1.04
CA ILE A 13 16.24 -15.48 -0.11
C ILE A 13 15.60 -15.92 -1.43
N VAL A 14 15.20 -17.19 -1.55
CA VAL A 14 14.48 -17.69 -2.73
C VAL A 14 13.10 -17.04 -2.87
N LEU A 15 12.38 -16.80 -1.77
CA LEU A 15 11.10 -16.07 -1.78
C LEU A 15 11.25 -14.60 -2.17
N ILE A 16 12.30 -13.92 -1.68
CA ILE A 16 12.65 -12.55 -2.11
C ILE A 16 13.08 -12.54 -3.58
N LEU A 17 13.92 -13.48 -4.01
CA LEU A 17 14.37 -13.60 -5.39
C LEU A 17 13.23 -13.94 -6.34
N MET A 18 12.25 -14.75 -5.92
CA MET A 18 11.02 -15.02 -6.67
C MET A 18 10.12 -13.79 -6.77
N GLY A 19 10.12 -12.91 -5.75
CA GLY A 19 9.51 -11.59 -5.82
C GLY A 19 10.25 -10.60 -6.73
N LEU A 20 11.57 -10.75 -6.85
CA LEU A 20 12.45 -9.94 -7.72
C LEU A 20 12.51 -10.45 -9.17
N SER A 21 12.09 -11.69 -9.45
CA SER A 21 11.93 -12.21 -10.81
C SER A 21 10.67 -11.71 -11.53
N LEU A 22 10.08 -10.60 -11.06
CA LEU A 22 9.30 -9.74 -11.93
C LEU A 22 10.26 -9.23 -13.00
N GLU A 23 10.09 -9.74 -14.22
CA GLU A 23 10.84 -9.34 -15.41
C GLU A 23 11.18 -7.85 -15.34
N LEU A 24 12.47 -7.55 -15.13
CA LEU A 24 13.05 -6.29 -15.55
C LEU A 24 12.96 -6.27 -17.08
N SER A 25 11.75 -6.09 -17.61
CA SER A 25 11.58 -5.46 -18.90
C SER A 25 12.16 -4.07 -18.70
N ALA A 26 13.44 -3.90 -19.03
CA ALA A 26 14.02 -2.58 -19.21
C ALA A 26 13.00 -1.79 -20.04
N GLN A 27 12.39 -0.77 -19.44
CA GLN A 27 11.45 0.10 -20.13
C GLN A 27 12.14 0.52 -21.43
N SER A 28 11.61 0.11 -22.57
CA SER A 28 12.12 0.59 -23.84
C SER A 28 12.00 2.11 -23.79
N VAL A 29 13.10 2.82 -24.03
CA VAL A 29 13.15 4.28 -24.05
C VAL A 29 12.07 4.85 -24.98
N TYR A 30 11.66 4.06 -25.97
CA TYR A 30 10.61 4.36 -26.93
C TYR A 30 9.34 3.57 -26.61
N THR A 31 8.33 4.27 -26.08
CA THR A 31 7.00 3.72 -25.76
C THR A 31 5.90 4.38 -26.59
N ALA A 32 4.78 3.67 -26.78
CA ALA A 32 3.59 4.14 -27.50
C ALA A 32 3.00 5.42 -26.88
N ARG A 33 2.94 5.48 -25.54
CA ARG A 33 2.44 6.65 -24.82
C ARG A 33 3.40 7.83 -24.97
N GLY A 34 4.70 7.61 -24.86
CA GLY A 34 5.71 8.66 -25.08
C GLY A 34 5.66 9.22 -26.51
N PHE A 35 5.51 8.35 -27.51
CA PHE A 35 5.33 8.82 -28.91
C PHE A 35 4.05 9.64 -29.07
N TRP A 36 2.94 9.21 -28.47
CA TRP A 36 1.68 9.96 -28.50
C TRP A 36 1.79 11.31 -27.78
N GLU A 37 2.46 11.39 -26.63
CA GLU A 37 2.67 12.65 -25.90
C GLU A 37 3.54 13.62 -26.72
N GLU A 38 4.59 13.12 -27.36
CA GLU A 38 5.45 13.89 -28.26
C GLU A 38 4.69 14.40 -29.50
N SER A 39 3.88 13.54 -30.15
CA SER A 39 3.08 13.92 -31.32
C SER A 39 1.91 14.86 -30.98
N ASN A 40 1.55 14.97 -29.70
CA ASN A 40 0.50 15.86 -29.22
C ASN A 40 1.01 17.15 -28.57
N LYS A 41 2.32 17.45 -28.66
CA LYS A 41 2.87 18.69 -28.11
C LYS A 41 2.16 19.94 -28.69
N PRO A 42 1.79 20.92 -27.85
CA PRO A 42 1.03 22.10 -28.27
C PRO A 42 1.70 22.87 -29.42
N THR A 43 3.02 23.08 -29.34
CA THR A 43 3.80 23.80 -30.36
C THR A 43 3.71 23.14 -31.73
N TYR A 44 3.91 21.81 -31.77
CA TYR A 44 3.80 21.03 -33.01
C TYR A 44 2.38 21.09 -33.59
N LYS A 45 1.35 20.88 -32.76
CA LYS A 45 -0.06 20.95 -33.18
C LYS A 45 -0.45 22.31 -33.72
N GLN A 46 -0.01 23.40 -33.08
CA GLN A 46 -0.31 24.76 -33.53
C GLN A 46 0.29 25.03 -34.91
N ILE A 47 1.55 24.69 -35.13
CA ILE A 47 2.22 24.89 -36.43
C ILE A 47 1.54 24.02 -37.51
N LYS A 48 1.22 22.75 -37.20
CA LYS A 48 0.47 21.87 -38.10
C LYS A 48 -0.92 22.41 -38.44
N LEU A 49 -1.61 22.98 -37.46
CA LEU A 49 -2.91 23.59 -37.68
C LEU A 49 -2.80 24.80 -38.61
N LYS A 50 -1.81 25.68 -38.41
CA LYS A 50 -1.51 26.80 -39.33
C LYS A 50 -1.29 26.31 -40.76
N GLN A 51 -0.52 25.23 -40.91
CA GLN A 51 -0.25 24.59 -42.22
C GLN A 51 -1.52 24.11 -42.90
N VAL A 52 -2.43 23.49 -42.16
CA VAL A 52 -3.72 22.99 -42.70
C VAL A 52 -4.68 24.13 -43.02
N LEU A 53 -4.66 25.21 -42.23
CA LEU A 53 -5.52 26.38 -42.43
C LEU A 53 -4.98 27.36 -43.50
N GLY A 54 -3.76 27.13 -44.02
CA GLY A 54 -3.12 28.02 -44.99
C GLY A 54 -2.66 29.35 -44.38
N GLU A 55 -2.48 29.41 -43.06
CA GLU A 55 -1.93 30.57 -42.38
C GLU A 55 -0.42 30.72 -42.67
N PRO A 56 0.12 31.95 -42.71
CA PRO A 56 1.55 32.15 -42.91
C PRO A 56 2.36 31.51 -41.78
N ILE A 57 3.34 30.68 -42.15
CA ILE A 57 4.28 30.01 -41.25
C ILE A 57 5.64 30.68 -41.42
N SER A 58 6.30 31.00 -40.32
CA SER A 58 7.66 31.56 -40.33
C SER A 58 8.72 30.53 -40.74
N ASP A 59 9.87 30.99 -41.25
CA ASP A 59 10.99 30.10 -41.61
C ASP A 59 11.48 29.28 -40.40
N ASP A 60 11.46 29.85 -39.19
CA ASP A 60 11.79 29.16 -37.94
C ASP A 60 10.80 28.03 -37.61
N GLU A 61 9.50 28.26 -37.81
CA GLU A 61 8.46 27.25 -37.61
C GLU A 61 8.56 26.12 -38.66
N ILE A 62 8.96 26.44 -39.90
CA ILE A 62 9.24 25.44 -40.94
C ILE A 62 10.45 24.59 -40.55
N GLY A 63 11.54 25.23 -40.09
CA GLY A 63 12.73 24.55 -39.60
C GLY A 63 12.41 23.60 -38.44
N TYR A 64 11.69 24.11 -37.42
CA TYR A 64 11.22 23.30 -36.31
C TYR A 64 10.37 22.12 -36.75
N LEU A 65 9.42 22.31 -37.67
CA LEU A 65 8.51 21.26 -38.12
C LEU A 65 9.27 20.14 -38.84
N ASN A 66 10.24 20.49 -39.69
CA ASN A 66 11.08 19.51 -40.38
C ASN A 66 11.89 18.67 -39.39
N ASP A 67 12.60 19.33 -38.47
CA ASP A 67 13.42 18.63 -37.47
C ASP A 67 12.56 17.74 -36.56
N PHE A 68 11.39 18.24 -36.15
CA PHE A 68 10.48 17.53 -35.26
C PHE A 68 9.80 16.33 -35.95
N GLU A 69 9.50 16.42 -37.24
CA GLU A 69 9.00 15.29 -38.02
C GLU A 69 10.05 14.18 -38.19
N VAL A 70 11.30 14.54 -38.43
CA VAL A 70 12.41 13.56 -38.43
C VAL A 70 12.55 12.90 -37.07
N PHE A 71 12.44 13.67 -35.98
CA PHE A 71 12.44 13.13 -34.62
C PHE A 71 11.29 12.14 -34.39
N LEU A 72 10.06 12.50 -34.74
CA LEU A 72 8.90 11.61 -34.58
C LEU A 72 9.02 10.34 -35.43
N ALA A 73 9.47 10.45 -36.68
CA ALA A 73 9.71 9.29 -37.54
C ALA A 73 10.76 8.35 -36.92
N SER A 74 11.89 8.90 -36.46
CA SER A 74 12.93 8.12 -35.79
C SER A 74 12.43 7.48 -34.49
N TYR A 75 11.62 8.19 -33.71
CA TYR A 75 11.01 7.66 -32.49
C TYR A 75 10.12 6.47 -32.84
N TYR A 76 9.25 6.59 -33.85
CA TYR A 76 8.34 5.53 -34.27
C TYR A 76 9.08 4.29 -34.79
N GLU A 77 10.15 4.48 -35.56
CA GLU A 77 11.00 3.38 -36.01
C GLU A 77 11.73 2.66 -34.87
N LYS A 78 12.11 3.38 -33.82
CA LYS A 78 12.76 2.77 -32.65
C LYS A 78 11.79 2.10 -31.68
N MET A 79 10.48 2.33 -31.83
CA MET A 79 9.47 1.58 -31.07
C MET A 79 9.42 0.12 -31.54
N SER A 80 9.26 -0.80 -30.57
CA SER A 80 9.07 -2.22 -30.86
C SER A 80 7.74 -2.45 -31.61
N PRO A 81 7.60 -3.56 -32.36
CA PRO A 81 6.34 -3.88 -33.06
C PRO A 81 5.12 -3.91 -32.12
N GLU A 82 5.29 -4.38 -30.87
CA GLU A 82 4.21 -4.43 -29.87
C GLU A 82 3.77 -3.03 -29.45
N GLU A 83 4.70 -2.12 -29.19
CA GLU A 83 4.38 -0.73 -28.82
C GLU A 83 3.77 0.03 -30.00
N ARG A 84 4.20 -0.23 -31.25
CA ARG A 84 3.52 0.33 -32.43
C ARG A 84 2.08 -0.16 -32.55
N ALA A 85 1.83 -1.46 -32.37
CA ALA A 85 0.47 -2.00 -32.39
C ALA A 85 -0.40 -1.43 -31.27
N LYS A 86 0.18 -1.21 -30.08
CA LYS A 86 -0.47 -0.56 -28.95
C LYS A 86 -0.79 0.90 -29.22
N TYR A 87 0.12 1.66 -29.85
CA TYR A 87 -0.13 3.03 -30.28
C TYR A 87 -1.35 3.10 -31.21
N GLU A 88 -1.38 2.27 -32.26
CA GLU A 88 -2.50 2.27 -33.21
C GLU A 88 -3.84 1.93 -32.54
N LYS A 89 -3.82 1.00 -31.57
CA LYS A 89 -5.01 0.62 -30.81
C LYS A 89 -5.50 1.74 -29.87
N MET A 90 -4.58 2.44 -29.20
CA MET A 90 -4.90 3.35 -28.09
C MET A 90 -4.97 4.82 -28.49
N ARG A 91 -4.43 5.22 -29.65
CA ARG A 91 -4.36 6.64 -30.08
C ARG A 91 -5.71 7.36 -29.99
N VAL A 92 -6.78 6.70 -30.41
CA VAL A 92 -8.15 7.26 -30.40
C VAL A 92 -8.65 7.47 -28.97
N GLU A 93 -8.33 6.56 -28.05
CA GLU A 93 -8.70 6.70 -26.64
C GLU A 93 -7.92 7.85 -25.99
N TRP A 94 -6.63 7.96 -26.27
CA TRP A 94 -5.80 9.05 -25.75
C TRP A 94 -6.18 10.42 -26.34
N ASP A 95 -6.51 10.50 -27.63
CA ASP A 95 -7.01 11.74 -28.24
C ASP A 95 -8.31 12.22 -27.57
N ARG A 96 -9.16 11.29 -27.14
CA ARG A 96 -10.35 11.59 -26.33
C ARG A 96 -10.02 12.10 -24.94
N GLU A 97 -8.87 11.76 -24.35
CA GLU A 97 -8.43 12.31 -23.06
C GLU A 97 -8.14 13.82 -23.16
N ILE A 98 -7.68 14.30 -24.32
CA ILE A 98 -7.38 15.72 -24.56
C ILE A 98 -8.65 16.49 -24.95
N THR A 99 -9.53 15.88 -25.76
CA THR A 99 -10.71 16.56 -26.32
C THR A 99 -11.98 16.41 -25.49
N ALA A 100 -12.08 15.39 -24.62
CA ALA A 100 -13.14 15.40 -23.63
C ALA A 100 -12.95 16.66 -22.78
N PRO A 101 -14.00 17.48 -22.56
CA PRO A 101 -13.93 18.45 -21.48
C PRO A 101 -13.48 17.64 -20.27
N GLN A 102 -12.33 18.00 -19.69
CA GLN A 102 -12.00 17.53 -18.36
C GLN A 102 -13.27 17.81 -17.58
N LYS A 103 -14.03 16.76 -17.26
CA LYS A 103 -14.98 16.84 -16.18
C LYS A 103 -14.05 17.18 -15.03
N THR A 104 -13.90 18.48 -14.76
CA THR A 104 -13.97 18.98 -13.41
C THR A 104 -15.28 18.41 -12.92
N ILE A 105 -15.19 17.15 -12.46
CA ILE A 105 -16.03 16.69 -11.39
C ILE A 105 -15.66 17.71 -10.33
N ILE A 106 -16.45 18.78 -10.24
CA ILE A 106 -16.54 19.60 -9.05
C ILE A 106 -16.99 18.58 -8.02
N GLN A 107 -16.03 17.88 -7.43
CA GLN A 107 -16.32 16.86 -6.45
C GLN A 107 -16.89 17.62 -5.27
N PRO A 108 -18.15 17.37 -4.86
CA PRO A 108 -18.66 17.88 -3.60
C PRO A 108 -17.94 17.25 -2.39
N GLU A 109 -16.80 16.55 -2.59
CA GLU A 109 -16.01 15.85 -1.57
C GLU A 109 -15.10 16.77 -0.73
N GLU A 110 -14.99 18.08 -1.04
CA GLU A 110 -14.00 18.94 -0.39
C GLU A 110 -14.16 19.08 1.13
N PHE A 111 -15.38 18.95 1.68
CA PHE A 111 -15.61 19.23 3.10
C PHE A 111 -15.38 18.01 4.00
N GLU A 112 -15.97 16.85 3.71
CA GLU A 112 -15.89 15.67 4.60
C GLU A 112 -14.48 15.07 4.69
N TRP A 113 -13.71 15.08 3.59
CA TRP A 113 -12.40 14.42 3.56
C TRP A 113 -11.23 15.28 4.06
N ARG A 114 -11.40 16.61 4.10
CA ARG A 114 -10.49 17.48 4.85
C ARG A 114 -10.53 17.15 6.34
N GLY A 115 -11.65 16.64 6.87
CA GLY A 115 -11.79 16.26 8.27
C GLY A 115 -10.84 15.16 8.72
N ILE A 116 -10.78 14.03 8.01
CA ILE A 116 -9.95 12.88 8.40
C ILE A 116 -8.46 13.20 8.29
N ASP A 117 -8.01 13.75 7.16
CA ASP A 117 -6.59 14.04 6.96
C ASP A 117 -6.11 15.17 7.92
N ARG A 118 -7.00 16.09 8.33
CA ARG A 118 -6.73 17.05 9.42
C ARG A 118 -6.72 16.40 10.80
N ALA A 119 -7.67 15.51 11.11
CA ALA A 119 -7.70 14.80 12.38
C ALA A 119 -6.43 13.96 12.58
N VAL A 120 -5.95 13.29 11.53
CA VAL A 120 -4.66 12.59 11.53
C VAL A 120 -3.51 13.56 11.80
N ASN A 121 -3.53 14.76 11.21
CA ASN A 121 -2.52 15.78 11.46
C ASN A 121 -2.53 16.29 12.91
N ILE A 122 -3.70 16.43 13.53
CA ILE A 122 -3.85 16.73 14.96
C ILE A 122 -3.27 15.60 15.80
N GLY A 123 -3.57 14.34 15.44
CA GLY A 123 -3.01 13.16 16.09
C GLY A 123 -1.47 13.15 16.07
N TYR A 124 -0.85 13.53 14.96
CA TYR A 124 0.59 13.72 14.90
C TYR A 124 1.07 14.83 15.84
N GLY A 125 0.39 15.98 15.90
CA GLY A 125 0.71 17.02 16.87
C GLY A 125 0.65 16.54 18.33
N ILE A 126 -0.37 15.75 18.69
CA ILE A 126 -0.48 15.13 20.01
C ILE A 126 0.71 14.19 20.26
N TYR A 127 1.06 13.35 19.28
CA TYR A 127 2.22 12.45 19.35
C TYR A 127 3.53 13.23 19.58
N TYR A 128 3.74 14.34 18.87
CA TYR A 128 4.93 15.18 19.05
C TYR A 128 4.95 15.85 20.43
N GLY A 129 3.81 16.29 20.95
CA GLY A 129 3.76 16.83 22.31
C GLY A 129 4.06 15.75 23.36
N ALA A 130 3.60 14.51 23.15
CA ALA A 130 3.93 13.40 24.03
C ALA A 130 5.43 13.05 23.99
N SER A 131 6.09 13.16 22.83
CA SER A 131 7.54 12.98 22.75
C SER A 131 8.33 14.10 23.41
N LEU A 132 7.83 15.35 23.38
CA LEU A 132 8.41 16.44 24.15
C LEU A 132 8.30 16.19 25.66
N VAL A 133 7.15 15.71 26.15
CA VAL A 133 6.96 15.32 27.55
C VAL A 133 7.98 14.27 27.96
N SER A 134 8.19 13.25 27.11
CA SER A 134 9.21 12.23 27.34
C SER A 134 10.64 12.78 27.25
N ALA A 135 10.91 13.72 26.34
CA ALA A 135 12.23 14.34 26.18
C ALA A 135 12.64 15.19 27.38
N PHE A 136 11.69 15.91 27.99
CA PHE A 136 11.94 16.80 29.12
C PHE A 136 11.59 16.20 30.49
N GLU A 137 11.22 14.91 30.54
CA GLU A 137 10.85 14.21 31.78
C GLU A 137 9.77 14.94 32.58
N ILE A 138 8.74 15.43 31.90
CA ILE A 138 7.67 16.20 32.52
C ILE A 138 6.66 15.24 33.16
N ASP A 139 6.53 15.30 34.48
CA ASP A 139 5.70 14.40 35.31
C ASP A 139 4.48 15.08 35.97
N ASN A 140 4.31 16.39 35.75
CA ASN A 140 3.23 17.19 36.30
C ASN A 140 2.06 17.37 35.31
N ALA A 141 1.15 18.31 35.57
CA ALA A 141 0.02 18.62 34.67
C ALA A 141 0.44 18.92 33.21
N GLY A 142 1.68 19.36 32.99
CA GLY A 142 2.28 19.54 31.67
C GLY A 142 2.33 18.25 30.83
N ALA A 143 2.38 17.08 31.46
CA ALA A 143 2.37 15.78 30.78
C ALA A 143 1.11 15.56 29.93
N ILE A 144 -0.02 16.16 30.33
CA ILE A 144 -1.29 16.13 29.59
C ILE A 144 -1.44 17.40 28.74
N GLY A 145 -1.06 18.55 29.29
CA GLY A 145 -1.22 19.85 28.63
C GLY A 145 -0.42 19.98 27.33
N ILE A 146 0.85 19.57 27.32
CA ILE A 146 1.75 19.74 26.16
C ILE A 146 1.26 18.96 24.92
N PRO A 147 0.87 17.66 25.02
CA PRO A 147 0.25 16.95 23.91
C PRO A 147 -0.98 17.66 23.33
N LEU A 148 -1.89 18.15 24.17
CA LEU A 148 -3.11 18.82 23.73
C LEU A 148 -2.80 20.16 23.02
N VAL A 149 -1.92 20.98 23.60
CA VAL A 149 -1.48 22.24 23.00
C VAL A 149 -0.80 21.99 21.66
N THR A 150 0.09 21.00 21.58
CA THR A 150 0.79 20.66 20.34
C THR A 150 -0.17 20.14 19.27
N GLY A 151 -1.16 19.32 19.65
CA GLY A 151 -2.26 18.92 18.76
C GLY A 151 -3.05 20.11 18.22
N GLY A 152 -3.41 21.06 19.09
CA GLY A 152 -4.10 22.29 18.72
C GLY A 152 -3.29 23.16 17.76
N LEU A 153 -1.99 23.37 18.02
CA LEU A 153 -1.10 24.13 17.13
C LEU A 153 -1.01 23.51 15.73
N TRP A 154 -0.96 22.17 15.65
CA TRP A 154 -0.97 21.47 14.36
C TRP A 154 -2.32 21.57 13.62
N ALA A 155 -3.43 21.68 14.35
CA ALA A 155 -4.74 22.00 13.77
C ALA A 155 -4.75 23.41 13.15
N LEU A 156 -4.09 24.37 13.81
CA LEU A 156 -4.02 25.77 13.42
C LEU A 156 -2.96 26.06 12.33
N GLY A 157 -2.21 25.06 11.87
CA GLY A 157 -1.13 25.22 10.88
C GLY A 157 -1.48 26.08 9.66
N PRO A 158 -2.64 25.89 8.99
CA PRO A 158 -3.05 26.74 7.87
C PRO A 158 -3.28 28.21 8.23
N ILE A 159 -3.72 28.49 9.46
CA ILE A 159 -3.93 29.85 9.97
C ILE A 159 -2.58 30.48 10.33
N LEU A 160 -1.67 29.71 10.92
CA LEU A 160 -0.35 30.18 11.34
C LEU A 160 0.61 30.41 10.16
N ASN A 161 0.45 29.67 9.06
CA ASN A 161 1.31 29.81 7.88
C ASN A 161 0.50 29.77 6.57
N PRO A 162 -0.34 30.78 6.29
CA PRO A 162 -1.26 30.74 5.16
C PRO A 162 -0.54 30.61 3.81
N LYS A 163 0.64 31.22 3.65
CA LYS A 163 1.45 31.14 2.42
C LYS A 163 1.91 29.72 2.11
N LYS A 164 2.28 28.93 3.11
CA LYS A 164 2.69 27.52 2.92
C LYS A 164 1.53 26.69 2.38
N TYR A 165 0.35 26.91 2.94
CA TYR A 165 -0.89 26.21 2.61
C TYR A 165 -1.66 26.86 1.46
N ASP A 166 -1.04 27.77 0.72
CA ASP A 166 -1.65 28.34 -0.48
C ASP A 166 -1.58 27.33 -1.64
N ASN A 167 -2.69 27.24 -2.40
CA ASN A 167 -2.88 26.34 -3.52
C ASN A 167 -2.58 24.85 -3.23
N ILE A 168 -2.82 24.39 -2.00
CA ILE A 168 -2.70 22.98 -1.67
C ILE A 168 -3.96 22.23 -2.07
N ASP A 169 -3.77 21.05 -2.67
CA ASP A 169 -4.85 20.09 -2.84
C ASP A 169 -4.80 19.02 -1.74
N ARG A 170 -5.77 18.10 -1.77
CA ARG A 170 -5.85 16.97 -0.85
C ARG A 170 -4.65 16.03 -0.96
N SER A 171 -4.09 15.86 -2.16
CA SER A 171 -2.98 14.95 -2.41
C SER A 171 -1.71 15.43 -1.69
N VAL A 172 -1.49 16.75 -1.62
CA VAL A 172 -0.40 17.38 -0.86
C VAL A 172 -0.52 17.07 0.64
N VAL A 173 -1.70 17.23 1.22
CA VAL A 173 -1.93 16.92 2.66
C VAL A 173 -1.73 15.42 2.92
N ARG A 174 -2.20 14.58 2.00
CA ARG A 174 -2.08 13.13 2.10
C ARG A 174 -0.64 12.66 1.99
N ALA A 175 0.12 13.20 1.04
CA ALA A 175 1.56 12.96 0.93
C ALA A 175 2.28 13.38 2.19
N ALA A 176 1.95 14.55 2.75
CA ALA A 176 2.52 15.00 4.02
C ALA A 176 2.22 14.02 5.17
N ASN A 177 0.99 13.51 5.28
CA ASN A 177 0.64 12.51 6.30
C ASN A 177 1.35 11.16 6.06
N ALA A 178 1.47 10.72 4.81
CA ALA A 178 2.24 9.53 4.46
C ALA A 178 3.73 9.71 4.83
N GLY A 179 4.31 10.87 4.52
CA GLY A 179 5.65 11.26 4.92
C GLY A 179 5.83 11.26 6.44
N LYS A 180 4.88 11.82 7.19
CA LYS A 180 4.90 11.78 8.67
C LYS A 180 4.91 10.37 9.21
N PHE A 181 4.06 9.49 8.68
CA PHE A 181 4.04 8.09 9.11
C PHE A 181 5.36 7.39 8.82
N LEU A 182 5.90 7.52 7.61
CA LEU A 182 7.20 6.95 7.27
C LEU A 182 8.31 7.55 8.11
N GLY A 183 8.26 8.84 8.39
CA GLY A 183 9.20 9.51 9.29
C GLY A 183 9.15 9.00 10.72
N LEU A 184 8.00 8.55 11.22
CA LEU A 184 7.93 7.83 12.51
C LEU A 184 8.76 6.55 12.47
N ILE A 185 8.63 5.77 11.39
CA ILE A 185 9.37 4.51 11.19
C ILE A 185 10.87 4.80 11.08
N TYR A 186 11.28 5.70 10.18
CA TYR A 186 12.69 6.02 9.93
C TYR A 186 13.34 6.69 11.14
N GLY A 187 12.68 7.68 11.73
CA GLY A 187 13.15 8.36 12.92
C GLY A 187 13.27 7.41 14.10
N GLY A 188 12.24 6.59 14.36
CA GLY A 188 12.28 5.60 15.42
C GLY A 188 13.41 4.60 15.22
N SER A 189 13.55 4.10 14.00
CA SER A 189 14.66 3.21 13.60
C SER A 189 16.04 3.84 13.84
N LEU A 190 16.22 5.12 13.49
CA LEU A 190 17.46 5.84 13.75
C LEU A 190 17.73 6.00 15.25
N GLY A 191 16.71 6.26 16.07
CA GLY A 191 16.84 6.29 17.52
C GLY A 191 17.29 4.94 18.10
N LEU A 192 16.68 3.84 17.64
CA LEU A 192 17.08 2.48 18.00
C LEU A 192 18.53 2.16 17.59
N ILE A 193 18.96 2.61 16.41
CA ILE A 193 20.34 2.41 15.92
C ILE A 193 21.34 3.22 16.74
N ALA A 194 21.05 4.50 16.95
CA ALA A 194 21.96 5.45 17.59
C ALA A 194 22.26 5.04 19.03
N VAL A 195 21.21 4.72 19.79
CA VAL A 195 21.32 4.41 21.21
C VAL A 195 21.58 2.92 21.47
N GLY A 196 21.10 2.03 20.59
CA GLY A 196 21.22 0.58 20.77
C GLY A 196 20.58 0.10 22.07
N ASN A 197 21.11 -0.99 22.64
CA ASN A 197 20.51 -1.72 23.77
C ASN A 197 20.77 -1.03 25.13
N SER A 198 20.62 0.29 25.20
CA SER A 198 20.72 1.04 26.45
C SER A 198 19.35 1.17 27.12
N SER A 199 19.33 1.59 28.39
CA SER A 199 18.08 1.89 29.11
C SER A 199 17.22 2.97 28.44
N ASP A 200 17.83 3.84 27.62
CA ASP A 200 17.14 4.95 26.96
C ASP A 200 16.70 4.62 25.52
N GLU A 201 16.84 3.38 25.06
CA GLU A 201 16.51 2.93 23.70
C GLU A 201 15.10 3.39 23.27
N GLY A 202 14.08 3.10 24.08
CA GLY A 202 12.70 3.41 23.77
C GLY A 202 12.43 4.92 23.74
N ARG A 203 13.04 5.68 24.64
CA ARG A 203 12.92 7.15 24.69
C ARG A 203 13.59 7.78 23.47
N ALA A 204 14.79 7.34 23.12
CA ALA A 204 15.49 7.83 21.95
C ALA A 204 14.73 7.52 20.65
N ALA A 205 14.19 6.31 20.51
CA ALA A 205 13.33 5.94 19.39
C ALA A 205 12.08 6.83 19.31
N PHE A 206 11.43 7.13 20.44
CA PHE A 206 10.22 7.95 20.47
C PHE A 206 10.47 9.44 20.15
N ILE A 207 11.61 9.98 20.60
CA ILE A 207 12.01 11.36 20.26
C ILE A 207 12.39 11.43 18.78
N MET A 208 13.24 10.52 18.32
CA MET A 208 13.71 10.52 16.94
C MET A 208 12.60 10.21 15.94
N SER A 209 11.60 9.38 16.29
CA SER A 209 10.41 9.17 15.45
C SER A 209 9.65 10.47 15.23
N SER A 210 9.53 11.32 16.24
CA SER A 210 8.86 12.62 16.12
C SER A 210 9.64 13.57 15.20
N VAL A 211 10.95 13.65 15.37
CA VAL A 211 11.83 14.45 14.49
C VAL A 211 11.74 13.96 13.04
N GLY A 212 11.87 12.65 12.83
CA GLY A 212 11.76 12.03 11.51
C GLY A 212 10.39 12.28 10.88
N SER A 213 9.31 12.17 11.66
CA SER A 213 7.94 12.42 11.23
C SER A 213 7.74 13.85 10.73
N ILE A 214 8.22 14.85 11.47
CA ILE A 214 8.16 16.26 11.05
C ILE A 214 8.97 16.46 9.77
N ALA A 215 10.20 15.97 9.72
CA ALA A 215 11.10 16.15 8.58
C ALA A 215 10.55 15.49 7.30
N PHE A 216 10.17 14.22 7.35
CA PHE A 216 9.63 13.51 6.18
C PHE A 216 8.24 14.01 5.80
N GLY A 217 7.45 14.48 6.77
CA GLY A 217 6.19 15.16 6.51
C GLY A 217 6.37 16.40 5.65
N GLU A 218 7.38 17.22 5.97
CA GLU A 218 7.70 18.42 5.20
C GLU A 218 8.29 18.09 3.83
N VAL A 219 9.22 17.15 3.76
CA VAL A 219 9.80 16.71 2.49
C VAL A 219 8.71 16.18 1.55
N ALA A 220 7.81 15.33 2.05
CA ALA A 220 6.71 14.81 1.24
C ALA A 220 5.72 15.90 0.82
N PHE A 221 5.42 16.86 1.70
CA PHE A 221 4.59 18.03 1.38
C PHE A 221 5.18 18.83 0.21
N GLN A 222 6.46 19.19 0.28
CA GLN A 222 7.15 19.98 -0.74
C GLN A 222 7.33 19.20 -2.04
N MET A 223 7.73 17.92 -1.95
CA MET A 223 7.85 17.05 -3.11
C MET A 223 6.52 16.91 -3.85
N GLN A 224 5.41 16.75 -3.12
CA GLN A 224 4.09 16.62 -3.72
C GLN A 224 3.61 17.91 -4.36
N LYS A 225 3.85 19.06 -3.70
CA LYS A 225 3.53 20.38 -4.27
C LYS A 225 4.23 20.61 -5.62
N ASN A 226 5.46 20.11 -5.77
CA ASN A 226 6.27 20.28 -6.97
C ASN A 226 5.99 19.23 -8.06
N ARG A 227 5.77 17.95 -7.68
CA ARG A 227 5.67 16.83 -8.63
C ARG A 227 4.25 16.36 -8.95
N LYS A 228 3.26 16.69 -8.11
CA LYS A 228 1.83 16.37 -8.30
C LYS A 228 1.56 14.88 -8.58
N TYR A 229 2.08 13.97 -7.74
CA TYR A 229 1.76 12.55 -7.86
C TYR A 229 0.28 12.28 -7.59
N SER A 230 -0.30 11.23 -8.17
CA SER A 230 -1.69 10.86 -7.89
C SER A 230 -1.88 10.33 -6.46
N ASP A 231 -3.09 10.46 -5.92
CA ASP A 231 -3.45 9.93 -4.60
C ASP A 231 -3.13 8.43 -4.49
N GLY A 232 -3.41 7.64 -5.53
CA GLY A 232 -3.12 6.21 -5.51
C GLY A 232 -1.62 5.90 -5.60
N HIS A 233 -0.83 6.71 -6.30
CA HIS A 233 0.63 6.60 -6.30
C HIS A 233 1.20 6.77 -4.89
N ILE A 234 0.80 7.83 -4.19
CA ILE A 234 1.19 8.12 -2.80
C ILE A 234 0.78 6.96 -1.88
N GLU A 235 -0.45 6.46 -2.01
CA GLU A 235 -0.96 5.39 -1.15
C GLU A 235 -0.25 4.06 -1.36
N ILE A 236 0.06 3.68 -2.61
CA ILE A 236 0.81 2.45 -2.91
C ILE A 236 2.23 2.55 -2.38
N MET A 237 2.90 3.70 -2.54
CA MET A 237 4.22 3.94 -1.95
C MET A 237 4.16 3.79 -0.42
N ARG A 238 3.20 4.48 0.23
CA ARG A 238 3.02 4.39 1.68
C ARG A 238 2.81 2.93 2.11
N HIS A 239 1.88 2.23 1.48
CA HIS A 239 1.57 0.82 1.78
C HIS A 239 2.82 -0.06 1.76
N HIS A 240 3.60 0.00 0.67
CA HIS A 240 4.81 -0.82 0.57
C HIS A 240 5.89 -0.37 1.55
N GLY A 241 6.02 0.93 1.84
CA GLY A 241 6.95 1.41 2.86
C GLY A 241 6.64 0.87 4.26
N ILE A 242 5.35 0.74 4.61
CA ILE A 242 4.92 0.15 5.88
C ILE A 242 5.14 -1.36 5.88
N LEU A 243 4.67 -2.04 4.83
CA LEU A 243 4.80 -3.50 4.71
C LEU A 243 6.27 -3.92 4.64
N GLY A 244 7.12 -3.14 3.97
CA GLY A 244 8.55 -3.33 3.93
C GLY A 244 9.20 -3.20 5.30
N ALA A 245 8.80 -2.18 6.09
CA ALA A 245 9.28 -2.03 7.47
C ALA A 245 8.89 -3.25 8.33
N PHE A 246 7.63 -3.68 8.23
CA PHE A 246 7.15 -4.88 8.91
C PHE A 246 7.93 -6.13 8.49
N GLY A 247 8.14 -6.32 7.18
CA GLY A 247 8.93 -7.43 6.65
C GLY A 247 10.38 -7.41 7.15
N GLY A 248 11.03 -6.25 7.16
CA GLY A 248 12.38 -6.11 7.69
C GLY A 248 12.49 -6.42 9.18
N LEU A 249 11.51 -5.97 9.98
CA LEU A 249 11.39 -6.33 11.39
C LEU A 249 11.19 -7.84 11.59
N SER A 250 10.30 -8.46 10.80
CA SER A 250 10.08 -9.91 10.84
C SER A 250 11.34 -10.70 10.52
N VAL A 251 12.19 -10.25 9.59
CA VAL A 251 13.48 -10.89 9.27
C VAL A 251 14.42 -10.84 10.45
N VAL A 252 14.56 -9.68 11.10
CA VAL A 252 15.43 -9.52 12.26
C VAL A 252 14.94 -10.38 13.43
N ALA A 253 13.63 -10.34 13.71
CA ALA A 253 13.02 -11.15 14.75
C ALA A 253 13.21 -12.66 14.50
N ALA A 254 13.04 -13.12 13.26
CA ALA A 254 13.27 -14.51 12.88
C ALA A 254 14.74 -14.94 12.97
N ALA A 255 15.67 -13.99 12.84
CA ALA A 255 17.10 -14.21 13.00
C ALA A 255 17.57 -14.13 14.45
N GLN A 256 16.65 -13.99 15.42
CA GLN A 256 16.96 -13.77 16.84
C GLN A 256 17.86 -12.54 17.07
N GLY A 257 17.69 -11.50 16.25
CA GLY A 257 18.38 -10.24 16.50
C GLY A 257 18.00 -9.70 17.88
N GLU A 258 19.00 -9.25 18.64
CA GLU A 258 18.74 -8.46 19.85
C GLU A 258 17.86 -7.24 19.50
N THR A 259 17.14 -6.70 20.48
CA THR A 259 16.39 -5.45 20.32
C THR A 259 17.34 -4.28 20.02
N GLY A 260 16.82 -3.07 19.81
CA GLY A 260 17.67 -1.92 19.48
C GLY A 260 18.19 -1.94 18.05
N ARG A 261 19.52 -2.02 17.88
CA ARG A 261 20.16 -1.76 16.59
C ARG A 261 19.67 -2.68 15.46
N PRO A 262 19.60 -4.02 15.65
CA PRO A 262 19.13 -4.90 14.59
C PRO A 262 17.72 -4.55 14.13
N PHE A 263 16.80 -4.27 15.06
CA PHE A 263 15.41 -3.90 14.76
C PHE A 263 15.34 -2.56 14.02
N GLY A 264 16.11 -1.55 14.45
CA GLY A 264 16.21 -0.28 13.75
C GLY A 264 16.76 -0.44 12.32
N ILE A 265 17.81 -1.23 12.11
CA ILE A 265 18.36 -1.51 10.77
C ILE A 265 17.31 -2.24 9.92
N GLY A 266 16.66 -3.27 10.47
CA GLY A 266 15.64 -4.06 9.78
C GLY A 266 14.47 -3.20 9.30
N ALA A 267 13.90 -2.39 10.19
CA ALA A 267 12.81 -1.49 9.85
C ALA A 267 13.21 -0.45 8.78
N LEU A 268 14.40 0.16 8.91
CA LEU A 268 14.88 1.18 7.96
C LEU A 268 15.15 0.59 6.57
N VAL A 269 15.92 -0.50 6.49
CA VAL A 269 16.23 -1.17 5.23
C VAL A 269 14.94 -1.72 4.59
N GLY A 270 14.11 -2.39 5.38
CA GLY A 270 12.83 -2.93 4.93
C GLY A 270 11.91 -1.85 4.38
N SER A 271 11.76 -0.72 5.09
CA SER A 271 10.92 0.39 4.62
C SER A 271 11.48 1.05 3.35
N THR A 272 12.80 1.17 3.23
CA THR A 272 13.46 1.72 2.03
C THR A 272 13.20 0.85 0.81
N VAL A 273 13.42 -0.46 0.94
CA VAL A 273 13.12 -1.44 -0.12
C VAL A 273 11.64 -1.42 -0.46
N GLY A 274 10.77 -1.38 0.56
CA GLY A 274 9.34 -1.24 0.40
C GLY A 274 8.94 0.00 -0.42
N LEU A 275 9.45 1.18 -0.08
CA LEU A 275 9.17 2.40 -0.82
C LEU A 275 9.63 2.33 -2.28
N ALA A 276 10.80 1.73 -2.54
CA ALA A 276 11.29 1.52 -3.89
C ALA A 276 10.33 0.63 -4.70
N LEU A 277 9.88 -0.51 -4.12
CA LEU A 277 8.90 -1.40 -4.73
C LEU A 277 7.55 -0.72 -4.96
N GLY A 278 7.08 0.08 -3.99
CA GLY A 278 5.84 0.84 -4.13
C GLY A 278 5.90 1.88 -5.25
N ASN A 279 7.02 2.58 -5.40
CA ASN A 279 7.26 3.51 -6.52
C ASN A 279 7.31 2.77 -7.86
N MET A 280 7.93 1.59 -7.94
CA MET A 280 7.92 0.76 -9.15
C MET A 280 6.50 0.28 -9.51
N ALA A 281 5.76 -0.24 -8.53
CA ALA A 281 4.40 -0.73 -8.73
C ALA A 281 3.45 0.39 -9.19
N SER A 282 3.54 1.56 -8.57
CA SER A 282 2.71 2.73 -8.90
C SER A 282 3.06 3.42 -10.21
N LYS A 283 4.26 3.18 -10.78
CA LYS A 283 4.61 3.58 -12.14
C LYS A 283 4.13 2.59 -13.20
N LYS A 284 4.00 1.31 -12.85
CA LYS A 284 3.52 0.26 -13.76
C LYS A 284 2.02 0.36 -14.02
N TYR A 285 1.25 0.80 -13.03
CA TYR A 285 -0.20 0.95 -13.12
C TYR A 285 -0.67 2.19 -12.37
N GLU A 286 -1.56 2.97 -12.99
CA GLU A 286 -2.19 4.14 -12.39
C GLU A 286 -3.26 3.70 -11.38
N TYR A 287 -2.83 3.32 -10.18
CA TYR A 287 -3.74 2.99 -9.10
C TYR A 287 -4.59 4.21 -8.74
N THR A 288 -5.90 4.00 -8.60
CA THR A 288 -6.75 4.96 -7.89
C THR A 288 -6.53 4.84 -6.39
N ARG A 289 -7.02 5.84 -5.64
CA ARG A 289 -7.04 5.77 -4.17
C ARG A 289 -7.83 4.58 -3.65
N GLY A 290 -8.94 4.23 -4.31
CA GLY A 290 -9.76 3.09 -3.91
C GLY A 290 -9.03 1.77 -4.12
N ASP A 291 -8.34 1.63 -5.25
CA ASP A 291 -7.54 0.44 -5.56
C ASP A 291 -6.42 0.24 -4.53
N ALA A 292 -5.70 1.32 -4.20
CA ALA A 292 -4.63 1.28 -3.22
C ALA A 292 -5.13 0.89 -1.82
N ARG A 293 -6.30 1.42 -1.40
CA ARG A 293 -6.94 1.07 -0.12
C ARG A 293 -7.39 -0.39 -0.08
N TYR A 294 -7.98 -0.89 -1.16
CA TYR A 294 -8.33 -2.29 -1.28
C TYR A 294 -7.09 -3.19 -1.16
N ALA A 295 -6.01 -2.88 -1.88
CA ALA A 295 -4.76 -3.63 -1.80
C ALA A 295 -4.13 -3.59 -0.40
N THR A 296 -4.15 -2.43 0.27
CA THR A 296 -3.69 -2.27 1.65
C THR A 296 -4.52 -3.12 2.62
N ASN A 297 -5.84 -3.15 2.46
CA ASN A 297 -6.71 -3.94 3.31
C ASN A 297 -6.49 -5.45 3.09
N MET A 298 -6.33 -5.88 1.84
CA MET A 298 -6.01 -7.27 1.52
C MET A 298 -4.67 -7.72 2.11
N SER A 299 -3.67 -6.85 2.12
CA SER A 299 -2.41 -7.08 2.82
C SER A 299 -2.61 -7.25 4.33
N SER A 300 -3.42 -6.38 4.96
CA SER A 300 -3.70 -6.42 6.40
C SER A 300 -4.45 -7.71 6.79
N VAL A 301 -5.44 -8.10 5.99
CA VAL A 301 -6.15 -9.39 6.12
C VAL A 301 -5.17 -10.56 5.98
N GLY A 302 -4.25 -10.49 5.00
CA GLY A 302 -3.17 -11.47 4.84
C GLY A 302 -2.31 -11.59 6.10
N VAL A 303 -1.84 -10.47 6.64
CA VAL A 303 -1.07 -10.45 7.90
C VAL A 303 -1.84 -11.14 9.03
N GLY A 304 -3.13 -10.83 9.18
CA GLY A 304 -4.00 -11.47 10.18
C GLY A 304 -4.13 -12.99 10.00
N ILE A 305 -4.34 -13.47 8.77
CA ILE A 305 -4.35 -14.90 8.43
C ILE A 305 -3.01 -15.55 8.78
N GLY A 306 -1.90 -14.90 8.42
CA GLY A 306 -0.56 -15.41 8.71
C GLY A 306 -0.29 -15.49 10.21
N PHE A 307 -0.78 -14.54 11.01
CA PHE A 307 -0.71 -14.64 12.48
C PHE A 307 -1.58 -15.78 13.02
N ALA A 308 -2.79 -15.99 12.48
CA ALA A 308 -3.63 -17.11 12.86
C ALA A 308 -2.92 -18.45 12.62
N ILE A 309 -2.32 -18.65 11.44
CA ILE A 309 -1.53 -19.85 11.11
C ILE A 309 -0.33 -19.99 12.03
N SER A 310 0.44 -18.91 12.22
CA SER A 310 1.64 -18.93 13.07
C SER A 310 1.32 -19.31 14.50
N SER A 311 0.25 -18.75 15.05
CA SER A 311 -0.18 -19.06 16.42
C SER A 311 -0.66 -20.50 16.55
N GLN A 312 -1.32 -21.07 15.54
CA GLN A 312 -1.69 -22.48 15.55
C GLN A 312 -0.46 -23.40 15.57
N ILE A 313 0.56 -23.08 14.77
CA ILE A 313 1.83 -23.85 14.75
C ILE A 313 2.53 -23.73 16.11
N ALA A 314 2.56 -22.53 16.70
CA ALA A 314 3.16 -22.31 18.01
C ALA A 314 2.48 -23.12 19.13
N ILE A 315 1.14 -23.17 19.13
CA ILE A 315 0.36 -23.95 20.12
C ILE A 315 0.66 -25.46 20.00
N ASN A 316 0.97 -25.95 18.80
CA ASN A 316 1.27 -27.36 18.58
C ASN A 316 2.70 -27.77 19.02
N GLY A 317 3.49 -26.86 19.59
CA GLY A 317 4.84 -27.14 20.09
C GLY A 317 5.97 -27.02 19.05
N ASP A 318 5.64 -26.65 17.80
CA ASP A 318 6.60 -26.47 16.70
C ASP A 318 7.06 -25.00 16.55
N GLY A 319 6.88 -24.19 17.60
CA GLY A 319 7.17 -22.76 17.57
C GLY A 319 8.66 -22.42 17.62
N GLY A 320 9.20 -21.87 16.53
CA GLY A 320 10.50 -21.17 16.52
C GLY A 320 10.35 -19.71 16.11
N GLU A 321 11.36 -18.85 16.33
CA GLU A 321 11.21 -17.40 16.04
C GLU A 321 10.94 -17.10 14.56
N GLY A 322 11.25 -18.05 13.65
CA GLY A 322 10.91 -17.95 12.24
C GLY A 322 9.41 -17.85 11.92
N LEU A 323 8.51 -18.13 12.88
CA LEU A 323 7.07 -18.02 12.66
C LEU A 323 6.62 -16.60 12.30
N ILE A 324 7.33 -15.56 12.75
CA ILE A 324 7.00 -14.16 12.44
C ILE A 324 7.19 -13.79 10.95
N LEU A 325 7.86 -14.66 10.18
CA LEU A 325 7.95 -14.52 8.71
C LEU A 325 6.64 -14.90 8.00
N ILE A 326 5.81 -15.76 8.61
CA ILE A 326 4.55 -16.20 7.99
C ILE A 326 3.58 -15.01 7.84
N PRO A 327 3.30 -14.18 8.88
CA PRO A 327 2.47 -12.98 8.72
C PRO A 327 3.04 -12.00 7.69
N ALA A 328 4.36 -11.79 7.66
CA ALA A 328 4.99 -10.92 6.67
C ALA A 328 4.81 -11.44 5.24
N GLY A 329 5.03 -12.74 5.02
CA GLY A 329 4.82 -13.39 3.74
C GLY A 329 3.37 -13.30 3.26
N PHE A 330 2.40 -13.55 4.15
CA PHE A 330 0.99 -13.40 3.81
C PHE A 330 0.58 -11.93 3.57
N GLY A 331 1.21 -10.96 4.25
CA GLY A 331 1.03 -9.54 3.96
C GLY A 331 1.49 -9.15 2.56
N VAL A 332 2.62 -9.71 2.09
CA VAL A 332 3.12 -9.56 0.72
C VAL A 332 2.17 -10.24 -0.28
N LEU A 333 1.77 -11.49 -0.03
CA LEU A 333 0.80 -12.20 -0.86
C LEU A 333 -0.53 -11.44 -0.98
N GLY A 334 -1.05 -10.93 0.14
CA GLY A 334 -2.27 -10.11 0.16
C GLY A 334 -2.11 -8.82 -0.66
N THR A 335 -0.94 -8.20 -0.63
CA THR A 335 -0.64 -7.03 -1.48
C THR A 335 -0.67 -7.39 -2.96
N ILE A 336 -0.01 -8.49 -3.35
CA ILE A 336 0.06 -8.96 -4.74
C ILE A 336 -1.35 -9.28 -5.26
N ILE A 337 -2.13 -10.05 -4.50
CA ILE A 337 -3.52 -10.39 -4.85
C ILE A 337 -4.36 -9.12 -4.93
N GLY A 338 -4.27 -8.24 -3.93
CA GLY A 338 -5.03 -7.01 -3.87
C GLY A 338 -4.74 -6.07 -5.06
N GLN A 339 -3.46 -5.88 -5.38
CA GLN A 339 -3.04 -5.09 -6.53
C GLN A 339 -3.49 -5.70 -7.86
N ARG A 340 -3.35 -7.01 -8.04
CA ARG A 340 -3.77 -7.70 -9.26
C ARG A 340 -5.28 -7.67 -9.45
N ASN A 341 -6.05 -7.83 -8.38
CA ASN A 341 -7.50 -7.77 -8.44
C ASN A 341 -8.00 -6.37 -8.78
N ALA A 342 -7.42 -5.32 -8.19
CA ALA A 342 -7.85 -3.95 -8.41
C ALA A 342 -7.40 -3.33 -9.75
N GLN A 343 -6.46 -3.97 -10.47
CA GLN A 343 -6.03 -3.51 -11.80
C GLN A 343 -7.21 -3.47 -12.78
N GLY A 344 -7.39 -2.32 -13.43
CA GLY A 344 -8.47 -2.01 -14.36
C GLY A 344 -9.79 -1.61 -13.70
N VAL A 345 -9.99 -1.87 -12.40
CA VAL A 345 -11.30 -1.69 -11.74
C VAL A 345 -11.60 -0.22 -11.42
N ASN A 346 -10.57 0.58 -11.16
CA ASN A 346 -10.66 2.01 -10.88
C ASN A 346 -11.63 2.34 -9.73
N LEU A 347 -11.46 1.70 -8.57
CA LEU A 347 -12.30 1.93 -7.41
C LEU A 347 -12.23 3.40 -6.96
N THR A 348 -13.39 4.01 -6.76
CA THR A 348 -13.45 5.37 -6.21
C THR A 348 -12.91 5.41 -4.78
N GLY A 349 -12.49 6.60 -4.33
CA GLY A 349 -12.04 6.79 -2.94
C GLY A 349 -13.10 6.37 -1.92
N ARG A 350 -14.38 6.62 -2.22
CA ARG A 350 -15.54 6.18 -1.43
C ARG A 350 -15.66 4.66 -1.40
N GLN A 351 -15.68 3.99 -2.55
CA GLN A 351 -15.76 2.52 -2.63
C GLN A 351 -14.64 1.85 -1.82
N GLY A 352 -13.38 2.27 -2.02
CA GLY A 352 -12.25 1.71 -1.27
C GLY A 352 -12.31 2.00 0.24
N SER A 353 -12.88 3.15 0.64
CA SER A 353 -13.14 3.43 2.06
C SER A 353 -14.24 2.55 2.64
N THR A 354 -15.35 2.36 1.92
CA THR A 354 -16.45 1.50 2.35
C THR A 354 -15.97 0.06 2.54
N ILE A 355 -15.17 -0.46 1.59
CA ILE A 355 -14.55 -1.78 1.71
C ILE A 355 -13.73 -1.87 3.00
N ASN A 356 -12.83 -0.91 3.24
CA ASN A 356 -11.93 -0.93 4.39
C ASN A 356 -12.70 -0.84 5.72
N TYR A 357 -13.64 0.10 5.86
CA TYR A 357 -14.44 0.24 7.08
C TYR A 357 -15.35 -0.98 7.33
N ALA A 358 -15.99 -1.51 6.29
CA ALA A 358 -16.82 -2.70 6.43
C ALA A 358 -16.00 -3.93 6.80
N SER A 359 -14.82 -4.10 6.20
CA SER A 359 -13.89 -5.18 6.52
C SER A 359 -13.36 -5.07 7.95
N GLY A 360 -12.98 -3.87 8.41
CA GLY A 360 -12.61 -3.60 9.80
C GLY A 360 -13.76 -3.86 10.79
N GLY A 361 -14.98 -3.43 10.45
CA GLY A 361 -16.18 -3.75 11.24
C GLY A 361 -16.47 -5.25 11.31
N ALA A 362 -16.31 -5.96 10.19
CA ALA A 362 -16.44 -7.42 10.15
C ALA A 362 -15.35 -8.13 10.97
N ALA A 363 -14.12 -7.61 10.97
CA ALA A 363 -13.06 -8.12 11.85
C ALA A 363 -13.44 -8.00 13.33
N LEU A 364 -14.01 -6.85 13.73
CA LEU A 364 -14.52 -6.65 15.09
C LEU A 364 -15.67 -7.61 15.42
N LEU A 365 -16.57 -7.91 14.47
CA LEU A 365 -17.59 -8.95 14.66
C LEU A 365 -16.95 -10.32 14.86
N GLY A 366 -15.92 -10.66 14.08
CA GLY A 366 -15.16 -11.91 14.26
C GLY A 366 -14.52 -12.00 15.64
N LEU A 367 -13.91 -10.91 16.14
CA LEU A 367 -13.39 -10.82 17.50
C LEU A 367 -14.50 -10.95 18.56
N GLY A 368 -15.66 -10.33 18.33
CA GLY A 368 -16.82 -10.42 19.22
C GLY A 368 -17.36 -11.86 19.31
N ILE A 369 -17.45 -12.57 18.19
CA ILE A 369 -17.83 -13.99 18.16
C ILE A 369 -16.78 -14.82 18.91
N ALA A 370 -15.48 -14.59 18.68
CA ALA A 370 -14.41 -15.29 19.38
C ALA A 370 -14.50 -15.09 20.90
N ALA A 371 -14.85 -13.88 21.35
CA ALA A 371 -15.06 -13.56 22.76
C ALA A 371 -16.31 -14.23 23.34
N ILE A 372 -17.44 -14.26 22.61
CA ILE A 372 -18.68 -14.93 23.05
C ILE A 372 -18.47 -16.44 23.23
N VAL A 373 -17.72 -17.07 22.33
CA VAL A 373 -17.37 -18.49 22.45
C VAL A 373 -16.21 -18.75 23.42
N GLN A 374 -15.71 -17.71 24.08
CA GLN A 374 -14.61 -17.76 25.07
C GLN A 374 -13.39 -18.51 24.52
N SER A 375 -12.99 -18.20 23.27
CA SER A 375 -11.85 -18.87 22.68
C SER A 375 -10.55 -18.36 23.26
N ASP A 376 -9.81 -19.23 23.94
CA ASP A 376 -8.45 -18.93 24.43
C ASP A 376 -7.38 -19.13 23.35
N SER A 377 -7.73 -19.64 22.16
CA SER A 377 -6.78 -19.89 21.08
C SER A 377 -6.58 -18.62 20.25
N PRO A 378 -5.36 -18.02 20.24
CA PRO A 378 -5.06 -16.88 19.38
C PRO A 378 -5.31 -17.18 17.90
N ALA A 379 -5.15 -18.45 17.48
CA ALA A 379 -5.42 -18.89 16.11
C ALA A 379 -6.89 -18.73 15.73
N VAL A 380 -7.80 -19.06 16.65
CA VAL A 380 -9.24 -18.90 16.45
C VAL A 380 -9.62 -17.42 16.47
N ILE A 381 -9.11 -16.65 17.43
CA ILE A 381 -9.39 -15.20 17.54
C ILE A 381 -8.97 -14.48 16.25
N LEU A 382 -7.73 -14.66 15.82
CA LEU A 382 -7.18 -14.00 14.63
C LEU A 382 -7.76 -14.57 13.34
N GLY A 383 -8.03 -15.88 13.31
CA GLY A 383 -8.64 -16.57 12.17
C GLY A 383 -10.06 -16.10 11.91
N LEU A 384 -10.90 -15.97 12.95
CA LEU A 384 -12.26 -15.44 12.83
C LEU A 384 -12.23 -13.97 12.41
N ALA A 385 -11.42 -13.13 13.06
CA ALA A 385 -11.32 -11.72 12.69
C ALA A 385 -10.91 -11.54 11.21
N SER A 386 -9.85 -12.23 10.79
CA SER A 386 -9.33 -12.12 9.42
C SER A 386 -10.27 -12.76 8.38
N GLY A 387 -10.92 -13.88 8.73
CA GLY A 387 -11.88 -14.55 7.85
C GLY A 387 -13.11 -13.68 7.56
N PHE A 388 -13.71 -13.08 8.59
CA PHE A 388 -14.84 -12.16 8.42
C PHE A 388 -14.45 -10.90 7.62
N ALA A 389 -13.26 -10.36 7.90
CA ALA A 389 -12.69 -9.23 7.18
C ALA A 389 -12.51 -9.56 5.68
N LEU A 390 -11.98 -10.74 5.36
CA LEU A 390 -11.75 -11.22 4.00
C LEU A 390 -13.08 -11.37 3.25
N VAL A 391 -14.03 -12.14 3.80
CA VAL A 391 -15.33 -12.39 3.17
C VAL A 391 -16.04 -11.08 2.84
N THR A 392 -16.07 -10.15 3.80
CA THR A 392 -16.74 -8.85 3.63
C THR A 392 -16.04 -7.99 2.58
N GLN A 393 -14.69 -7.94 2.60
CA GLN A 393 -13.91 -7.21 1.61
C GLN A 393 -14.17 -7.75 0.20
N GLU A 394 -14.06 -9.07 0.00
CA GLU A 394 -14.19 -9.70 -1.31
C GLU A 394 -15.61 -9.58 -1.86
N TYR A 395 -16.64 -9.70 -1.01
CA TYR A 395 -18.03 -9.46 -1.39
C TYR A 395 -18.25 -8.03 -1.91
N LEU A 396 -17.80 -7.02 -1.15
CA LEU A 396 -17.95 -5.62 -1.55
C LEU A 396 -17.10 -5.28 -2.79
N PHE A 397 -15.90 -5.84 -2.88
CA PHE A 397 -15.04 -5.67 -4.04
C PHE A 397 -15.69 -6.24 -5.30
N ALA A 398 -16.23 -7.47 -5.26
CA ALA A 398 -16.93 -8.07 -6.39
C ALA A 398 -18.12 -7.22 -6.83
N LYS A 399 -18.90 -6.70 -5.86
CA LYS A 399 -20.00 -5.78 -6.13
C LYS A 399 -19.52 -4.51 -6.86
N TYR A 400 -18.54 -3.80 -6.30
CA TYR A 400 -18.06 -2.54 -6.89
C TYR A 400 -17.30 -2.73 -8.19
N ARG A 401 -16.62 -3.87 -8.36
CA ARG A 401 -16.00 -4.26 -9.62
C ARG A 401 -17.04 -4.39 -10.72
N ASN A 402 -18.14 -5.09 -10.46
CA ASN A 402 -19.22 -5.23 -11.43
C ASN A 402 -19.88 -3.88 -11.74
N GLU A 403 -20.10 -3.04 -10.74
CA GLU A 403 -20.62 -1.68 -10.94
C GLU A 403 -19.69 -0.85 -11.85
N ASN A 404 -18.39 -0.81 -11.58
CA ASN A 404 -17.44 0.00 -12.35
C ASN A 404 -17.20 -0.53 -13.77
N LEU A 405 -17.22 -1.85 -13.96
CA LEU A 405 -17.13 -2.49 -15.28
C LEU A 405 -18.37 -2.18 -16.13
N ASN A 406 -19.56 -2.25 -15.53
CA ASN A 406 -20.82 -1.95 -16.23
C ASN A 406 -20.97 -0.46 -16.59
N LEU A 407 -20.33 0.43 -15.84
CA LEU A 407 -20.36 1.88 -16.06
C LEU A 407 -19.32 2.39 -17.06
N ASN A 408 -18.55 1.51 -17.73
CA ASN A 408 -17.41 1.87 -18.59
C ASN A 408 -16.36 2.78 -17.89
N LEU A 409 -16.32 2.79 -16.56
CA LEU A 409 -15.29 3.49 -15.78
C LEU A 409 -13.98 2.68 -15.74
N SER A 410 -14.04 1.40 -16.11
CA SER A 410 -12.89 0.53 -16.32
C SER A 410 -12.25 0.82 -17.68
N ARG A 411 -10.99 1.29 -17.70
CA ARG A 411 -10.19 1.28 -18.93
C ARG A 411 -10.00 -0.17 -19.38
N SER A 412 -10.24 -0.43 -20.66
CA SER A 412 -10.33 -1.76 -21.26
C SER A 412 -8.98 -2.47 -21.27
N SER A 413 -8.65 -3.15 -20.18
CA SER A 413 -7.70 -4.26 -20.18
C SER A 413 -8.26 -5.35 -19.28
N ALA A 414 -9.17 -6.15 -19.83
CA ALA A 414 -9.66 -7.36 -19.20
C ALA A 414 -8.50 -8.37 -19.07
N VAL A 415 -7.65 -8.18 -18.08
CA VAL A 415 -6.80 -9.25 -17.56
C VAL A 415 -7.75 -10.29 -17.00
N LYS A 416 -7.67 -11.54 -17.48
CA LYS A 416 -8.41 -12.68 -16.92
C LYS A 416 -8.25 -12.65 -15.40
N GLY A 417 -9.33 -12.30 -14.70
CA GLY A 417 -9.35 -12.28 -13.25
C GLY A 417 -9.15 -13.71 -12.72
N ILE A 418 -8.48 -13.85 -11.58
CA ILE A 418 -8.43 -15.12 -10.87
C ILE A 418 -9.85 -15.38 -10.36
N ASN A 419 -10.47 -16.47 -10.78
CA ASN A 419 -11.73 -16.91 -10.20
C ASN A 419 -11.39 -17.68 -8.92
N TYR A 420 -11.76 -17.14 -7.77
CA TYR A 420 -11.66 -17.87 -6.50
C TYR A 420 -13.05 -18.21 -5.97
N ASP A 421 -13.16 -19.39 -5.38
CA ASP A 421 -14.33 -19.82 -4.62
C ASP A 421 -13.88 -20.05 -3.17
N LEU A 422 -14.46 -19.27 -2.25
CA LEU A 422 -14.19 -19.34 -0.82
C LEU A 422 -15.44 -19.92 -0.15
N THR A 423 -15.36 -21.17 0.27
CA THR A 423 -16.42 -21.80 1.07
C THR A 423 -15.97 -21.83 2.53
N PHE A 424 -16.65 -21.07 3.39
CA PHE A 424 -16.47 -21.10 4.85
C PHE A 424 -17.50 -22.03 5.49
N ARG A 425 -17.03 -23.06 6.21
CA ARG A 425 -17.86 -24.05 6.92
C ARG A 425 -17.49 -24.09 8.40
N PRO A 426 -17.98 -23.12 9.22
CA PRO A 426 -17.64 -23.06 10.64
C PRO A 426 -18.08 -24.31 11.41
N GLU A 427 -19.11 -25.01 10.95
CA GLU A 427 -19.56 -26.29 11.49
C GLU A 427 -18.46 -27.36 11.48
N ASN A 428 -17.51 -27.30 10.53
CA ASN A 428 -16.40 -28.24 10.47
C ASN A 428 -15.44 -28.09 11.66
N TYR A 429 -15.37 -26.92 12.30
CA TYR A 429 -14.58 -26.74 13.53
C TYR A 429 -15.13 -27.58 14.69
N ILE A 430 -16.45 -27.52 14.89
CA ILE A 430 -17.14 -28.28 15.95
C ILE A 430 -17.03 -29.78 15.67
N VAL A 431 -17.19 -30.20 14.41
CA VAL A 431 -17.03 -31.60 14.00
C VAL A 431 -15.59 -32.07 14.25
N ASN A 432 -14.58 -31.28 13.90
CA ASN A 432 -13.17 -31.64 14.11
C ASN A 432 -12.82 -31.74 15.61
N GLN A 433 -13.36 -30.87 16.48
CA GLN A 433 -13.15 -31.00 17.93
C GLN A 433 -13.77 -32.29 18.48
N LYS A 434 -14.98 -32.66 18.02
CA LYS A 434 -15.64 -33.91 18.45
C LYS A 434 -14.89 -35.15 17.96
N LEU A 435 -14.31 -35.10 16.75
CA LEU A 435 -13.47 -36.18 16.21
C LEU A 435 -12.17 -36.35 17.00
N GLN A 436 -11.57 -35.26 17.47
CA GLN A 436 -10.37 -35.31 18.33
C GLN A 436 -10.69 -35.82 19.73
N ALA A 437 -11.83 -35.44 20.31
CA ALA A 437 -12.26 -35.89 21.64
C ALA A 437 -12.66 -37.38 21.69
N GLY A 438 -13.03 -37.98 20.56
CA GLY A 438 -13.43 -39.39 20.44
C GLY A 438 -12.31 -40.36 20.01
N ALA A 439 -11.10 -39.86 19.72
CA ALA A 439 -9.99 -40.69 19.26
C ALA A 439 -9.37 -41.49 20.42
N THR A 440 -9.86 -42.70 20.64
CA THR A 440 -9.26 -43.68 21.56
C THR A 440 -8.01 -44.32 20.97
N LEU A 441 -7.09 -44.73 21.85
CA LEU A 441 -5.68 -45.18 21.69
C LEU A 441 -5.34 -46.21 20.59
N PHE A 442 -6.26 -46.65 19.73
CA PHE A 442 -6.02 -47.73 18.74
C PHE A 442 -6.39 -47.40 17.29
N SER A 443 -6.67 -46.14 16.96
CA SER A 443 -7.03 -45.74 15.59
C SER A 443 -5.83 -45.17 14.84
N ASN A 444 -5.19 -45.99 13.99
CA ASN A 444 -4.17 -45.59 13.01
C ASN A 444 -4.73 -44.87 11.76
N TYR A 445 -5.91 -44.25 11.86
CA TYR A 445 -6.39 -43.37 10.79
C TYR A 445 -5.76 -41.99 10.96
N SER A 446 -4.96 -41.57 9.98
CA SER A 446 -4.62 -40.17 9.77
C SER A 446 -5.94 -39.38 9.74
N LEU A 447 -6.24 -38.65 10.80
CA LEU A 447 -7.46 -37.86 10.96
C LEU A 447 -7.60 -36.88 9.78
N LEU A 448 -8.47 -37.22 8.83
CA LEU A 448 -8.92 -36.32 7.77
C LEU A 448 -9.74 -35.21 8.43
N SER A 449 -9.08 -34.11 8.79
CA SER A 449 -9.76 -32.90 9.27
C SER A 449 -10.58 -32.31 8.13
N ASN A 450 -11.88 -32.07 8.36
CA ASN A 450 -12.69 -31.34 7.39
C ASN A 450 -12.22 -29.87 7.36
N PRO A 451 -11.89 -29.30 6.20
CA PRO A 451 -11.39 -27.94 6.13
C PRO A 451 -12.46 -26.94 6.56
N ILE A 452 -12.12 -26.04 7.49
CA ILE A 452 -13.00 -24.94 7.95
C ILE A 452 -13.13 -23.88 6.85
N ILE A 453 -12.05 -23.67 6.10
CA ILE A 453 -11.96 -22.78 4.96
C ILE A 453 -11.50 -23.63 3.79
N ASN A 454 -12.33 -23.73 2.75
CA ASN A 454 -11.88 -24.27 1.47
C ASN A 454 -11.76 -23.11 0.48
N LEU A 455 -10.54 -22.91 -0.02
CA LEU A 455 -10.22 -21.81 -0.92
C LEU A 455 -9.71 -22.42 -2.22
N ASN A 456 -10.55 -22.36 -3.26
CA ASN A 456 -10.23 -22.88 -4.58
C ASN A 456 -9.82 -21.73 -5.49
N PHE A 457 -8.59 -21.74 -5.99
CA PHE A 457 -8.15 -20.85 -7.05
C PHE A 457 -8.30 -21.55 -8.40
N LYS A 458 -9.03 -20.94 -9.34
CA LYS A 458 -9.04 -21.32 -10.75
C LYS A 458 -8.23 -20.28 -11.54
N PHE A 459 -7.12 -20.73 -12.10
CA PHE A 459 -6.18 -19.93 -12.89
C PHE A 459 -6.61 -19.84 -14.35
#